data_AF-A0A376F6K0-F1
#
_entry.id   AF-A0A376F6K0-F1
#
_cell.length_a   1.000
_cell.length_b   1.000
_cell.length_c   1.000
_cell.angle_alpha   90.00
_cell.angle_beta   90.00
_cell.angle_gamma   90.00
#
_symmetry.space_group_name_H-M   'P 1'
#
loop_
_entity.id
_entity.type
_entity.pdbx_description
1 polymer ?
#
loop_
_entity_poly.entity_id
_entity_poly.type
_entity_poly.pdbx_seq_one_letter_code
_entity_poly.pdbx_strand_id
1 'polypeptide(L)'
;MQPTALLTETLNERQARVLTLQELKDKLEAIEGVQFKQFNSITDYHSLMFDLGVVARRLRTASDRSKYYRLIEASLYGGISSAITRSLRDYLLPENSGVRKAFQDMEAALRENRMTLEAIRVTQSDRDLFKHLISEATNYVAADYMRHATSAGCISIRH
;
A
#
# COMPACT_ATOMS: atom_id res chain seq x y z
N MET A 1 32.46 17.26 28.39
CA MET A 1 31.53 17.75 29.43
C MET A 1 30.93 16.56 30.15
N GLN A 2 30.75 16.64 31.47
CA GLN A 2 29.95 15.63 32.17
C GLN A 2 28.45 15.86 31.87
N PRO A 3 27.67 14.80 31.61
CA PRO A 3 26.25 14.93 31.21
C PRO A 3 25.42 15.73 32.21
N THR A 4 25.70 15.56 33.51
CA THR A 4 24.99 16.21 34.60
C THR A 4 25.15 17.73 34.55
N ALA A 5 26.34 18.22 34.21
CA ALA A 5 26.64 19.65 34.11
C ALA A 5 25.90 20.34 32.94
N LEU A 6 25.34 19.56 32.01
CA LEU A 6 24.51 20.08 30.92
C LEU A 6 23.13 20.48 31.46
N LEU A 7 22.56 19.65 32.33
CA LEU A 7 21.18 19.77 32.85
C LEU A 7 21.08 20.61 34.13
N THR A 8 22.21 20.92 34.77
CA THR A 8 22.23 21.64 36.05
C THR A 8 23.06 22.91 36.01
N GLU A 9 22.75 23.80 36.94
CA GLU A 9 23.52 24.99 37.29
C GLU A 9 23.98 24.85 38.75
N THR A 10 25.28 24.93 39.00
CA THR A 10 25.84 24.82 40.35
C THR A 10 25.62 26.12 41.11
N LEU A 11 24.80 26.08 42.15
CA LEU A 11 24.56 27.23 43.03
C LEU A 11 25.67 27.36 44.09
N ASN A 12 26.16 26.23 44.61
CA ASN A 12 27.23 26.09 45.62
C ASN A 12 27.94 24.73 45.45
N GLU A 13 29.01 24.45 46.22
CA GLU A 13 29.75 23.16 46.18
C GLU A 13 28.89 21.91 46.44
N ARG A 14 27.72 22.05 47.08
CA ARG A 14 26.82 20.94 47.43
C ARG A 14 25.41 21.05 46.85
N GLN A 15 25.10 22.11 46.11
CA GLN A 15 23.74 22.37 45.63
C GLN A 15 23.75 22.74 44.15
N ALA A 16 22.88 22.09 43.39
CA ALA A 16 22.68 22.35 41.98
C ALA A 16 21.19 22.54 41.68
N ARG A 17 20.88 23.53 40.84
CA ARG A 17 19.54 23.78 40.30
C ARG A 17 19.38 23.00 39.00
N VAL A 18 18.26 22.31 38.83
CA VAL A 18 17.91 21.69 37.54
C VAL A 18 17.36 22.77 36.62
N LEU A 19 17.89 22.85 35.41
CA LEU A 19 17.45 23.81 34.40
C LEU A 19 16.06 23.46 33.88
N THR A 20 15.26 24.49 33.59
CA THR A 20 14.00 24.34 32.85
C THR A 20 14.27 24.02 31.39
N LEU A 21 13.26 23.54 30.65
CA LEU A 21 13.40 23.27 29.21
C LEU A 21 13.81 24.50 28.41
N GLN A 22 13.35 25.69 28.81
CA GLN A 22 13.69 26.95 28.15
C GLN A 22 15.17 27.30 28.38
N GLU A 23 15.63 27.28 29.64
CA GLU A 23 17.03 27.54 29.97
C GLU A 23 17.97 26.50 29.34
N LEU A 24 17.53 25.24 29.26
CA LEU A 24 18.29 24.18 28.59
C LEU A 24 18.42 24.43 27.09
N LYS A 25 17.36 24.91 26.43
CA LYS A 25 17.39 25.29 25.02
C LYS A 25 18.42 26.39 24.78
N ASP A 26 18.33 27.49 25.53
CA ASP A 26 19.22 28.64 25.38
C ASP A 26 20.69 28.25 25.62
N LYS A 27 20.95 27.40 26.63
CA LYS A 27 22.29 26.87 26.93
C LYS A 27 22.84 25.97 25.82
N LEU A 28 21.99 25.16 25.18
CA LEU A 28 22.41 24.25 24.11
C LEU A 28 22.63 24.96 22.77
N GLU A 29 21.88 26.03 22.49
CA GLU A 29 22.09 26.88 21.31
C GLU A 29 23.47 27.57 21.32
N ALA A 30 24.04 27.81 22.51
CA ALA A 30 25.39 28.33 22.66
C ALA A 30 26.50 27.29 22.39
N ILE A 31 26.18 25.99 22.30
CA ILE A 31 27.16 24.93 22.07
C ILE A 31 27.13 24.52 20.60
N GLU A 32 28.22 24.81 19.89
CA GLU A 32 28.34 24.49 18.47
C GLU A 32 28.23 22.97 18.22
N GLY A 33 27.39 22.58 17.26
CA GLY A 33 27.14 21.18 16.90
C GLY A 33 26.08 20.45 17.73
N VAL A 34 25.49 21.08 18.75
CA VAL A 34 24.40 20.48 19.52
C VAL A 34 23.04 20.92 18.97
N GLN A 35 22.13 19.96 18.82
CA GLN A 35 20.75 20.22 18.40
C GLN A 35 19.79 19.98 19.54
N PHE A 36 19.08 21.03 19.95
CA PHE A 36 17.93 20.91 20.83
C PHE A 36 16.64 20.80 20.02
N LYS A 37 15.85 19.76 20.28
CA LYS A 37 14.55 19.56 19.63
C LYS A 37 13.50 19.18 20.66
N GLN A 38 12.51 20.05 20.82
CA GLN A 38 11.31 19.75 21.61
C GLN A 38 10.26 19.09 20.73
N PHE A 39 9.52 18.14 21.29
CA PHE A 39 8.47 17.41 20.60
C PHE A 39 7.12 17.68 21.26
N ASN A 40 6.15 18.09 20.45
CA ASN A 40 4.76 18.25 20.87
C ASN A 40 3.94 16.96 20.67
N SER A 41 4.50 15.98 19.95
CA SER A 41 3.87 14.71 19.63
C SER A 41 4.81 13.56 19.99
N ILE A 42 4.27 12.56 20.70
CA ILE A 42 5.00 11.34 21.04
C ILE A 42 5.40 10.55 19.78
N THR A 43 4.61 10.65 18.71
CA THR A 43 4.89 9.97 17.43
C THR A 43 6.15 10.54 16.79
N ASP A 44 6.34 11.85 16.85
CA ASP A 44 7.51 12.52 16.26
C ASP A 44 8.77 12.23 17.08
N TYR A 45 8.63 12.18 18.41
CA TYR A 45 9.70 11.79 19.32
C TYR A 45 10.18 10.35 19.04
N HIS A 46 9.25 9.40 18.92
CA HIS A 46 9.61 8.02 18.57
C HIS A 46 10.13 7.86 17.14
N SER A 47 9.69 8.71 16.21
CA SER A 47 10.20 8.70 14.84
C SER A 47 11.67 9.12 14.82
N LEU A 48 12.04 10.21 15.52
CA LEU A 48 13.45 10.59 15.65
C LEU A 48 14.28 9.49 16.30
N MET A 49 13.81 8.91 17.40
CA MET A 49 14.54 7.82 18.06
C MET A 49 14.73 6.59 17.17
N PHE A 50 13.78 6.29 16.29
CA PHE A 50 13.94 5.22 15.31
C PHE A 50 15.00 5.58 14.26
N ASP A 51 14.95 6.81 13.73
CA ASP A 51 15.89 7.26 12.70
C ASP A 51 17.34 7.36 13.23
N LEU A 52 17.50 7.65 14.52
CA LEU A 52 18.79 7.61 15.23
C LEU A 52 19.21 6.21 15.68
N GLY A 53 18.39 5.17 15.44
CA GLY A 53 18.70 3.78 15.80
C GLY A 53 18.57 3.44 17.28
N VAL A 54 17.95 4.31 18.09
CA VAL A 54 17.74 4.08 19.54
C VAL A 54 16.63 3.04 19.77
N VAL A 55 15.58 3.06 18.94
CA VAL A 55 14.45 2.12 19.05
C VAL A 55 14.44 1.17 17.87
N ALA A 56 14.34 -0.13 18.14
CA ALA A 56 14.41 -1.18 17.11
C ALA A 56 13.16 -1.28 16.19
N ARG A 57 12.05 -0.60 16.53
CA ARG A 57 10.78 -0.67 15.79
C ARG A 57 10.10 0.69 15.69
N ARG A 58 9.44 0.96 14.55
CA ARG A 58 8.62 2.18 14.38
C ARG A 58 7.36 2.12 15.23
N LEU A 59 7.11 3.16 16.03
CA LEU A 59 5.98 3.27 16.96
C LEU A 59 4.96 4.31 16.48
N ARG A 60 4.37 4.08 15.30
CA ARG A 60 3.49 5.05 14.64
C ARG A 60 2.13 5.16 15.31
N THR A 61 1.58 4.02 15.74
CA THR A 61 0.22 3.96 16.30
C THR A 61 0.24 3.76 17.81
N ALA A 62 -0.88 4.06 18.47
CA ALA A 62 -1.06 3.76 19.90
C ALA A 62 -0.94 2.25 20.17
N SER A 63 -1.43 1.41 19.26
CA SER A 63 -1.30 -0.06 19.35
C SER A 63 0.16 -0.49 19.36
N ASP A 64 0.99 0.10 18.48
CA ASP A 64 2.43 -0.21 18.43
C ASP A 64 3.14 0.16 19.72
N ARG A 65 2.81 1.32 20.29
CA ARG A 65 3.35 1.78 21.58
C ARG A 65 2.92 0.87 22.72
N SER A 66 1.65 0.50 22.79
CA SER A 66 1.14 -0.43 23.81
C SER A 66 1.85 -1.78 23.77
N LYS A 67 2.10 -2.31 22.56
CA LYS A 67 2.87 -3.54 22.36
C LYS A 67 4.31 -3.37 22.86
N TYR A 68 4.96 -2.27 22.49
CA TYR A 68 6.34 -1.97 22.90
C TYR A 68 6.48 -1.79 24.42
N TYR A 69 5.56 -1.07 25.07
CA TYR A 69 5.59 -0.89 26.53
C TYR A 69 5.37 -2.19 27.29
N ARG A 70 4.44 -3.05 26.84
CA ARG A 70 4.25 -4.38 27.45
C ARG A 70 5.49 -5.26 27.34
N LEU A 71 6.25 -5.11 26.26
CA LEU A 71 7.51 -5.84 26.08
C LEU A 71 8.57 -5.36 27.08
N ILE A 72 8.72 -4.05 27.25
CA ILE A 72 9.62 -3.47 28.28
C ILE A 72 9.18 -3.90 29.67
N GLU A 73 7.88 -3.80 29.97
CA GLU A 73 7.29 -4.20 31.24
C GLU A 73 7.61 -5.66 31.59
N ALA A 74 7.41 -6.58 30.64
CA ALA A 74 7.76 -7.98 30.80
C ALA A 74 9.24 -8.20 31.08
N SER A 75 10.12 -7.44 30.41
CA SER A 75 11.57 -7.55 30.62
C SER A 75 12.01 -7.01 31.99
N LEU A 76 11.32 -5.99 32.51
CA LEU A 76 11.62 -5.39 33.81
C LEU A 76 11.17 -6.26 34.98
N TYR A 77 9.96 -6.84 34.90
CA TYR A 77 9.45 -7.73 35.94
C TYR A 77 10.05 -9.14 35.87
N GLY A 78 10.55 -9.53 34.69
CA GLY A 78 11.13 -10.85 34.46
C GLY A 78 10.08 -11.94 34.24
N GLY A 79 10.51 -13.04 33.60
CA GLY A 79 9.65 -14.18 33.28
C GLY A 79 8.88 -14.05 31.96
N ILE A 80 8.18 -15.13 31.59
CA ILE A 80 7.39 -15.17 30.35
C ILE A 80 6.09 -14.40 30.58
N SER A 81 6.00 -13.19 30.02
CA SER A 81 4.75 -12.41 30.08
C SER A 81 3.63 -13.13 29.35
N SER A 82 2.57 -13.49 30.07
CA SER A 82 1.36 -14.13 29.52
C SER A 82 0.71 -13.31 28.40
N ALA A 83 0.84 -11.99 28.43
CA ALA A 83 0.38 -11.09 27.37
C ALA A 83 1.24 -11.21 26.10
N ILE A 84 2.54 -11.47 26.24
CA ILE A 84 3.43 -11.73 25.10
C ILE A 84 3.17 -13.13 24.55
N THR A 85 3.08 -14.16 25.40
CA THR A 85 2.84 -15.55 24.96
C THR A 85 1.55 -15.70 24.17
N ARG A 86 0.48 -14.99 24.57
CA ARG A 86 -0.81 -15.02 23.87
C ARG A 86 -0.80 -14.26 22.54
N SER A 87 0.13 -13.33 22.35
CA SER A 87 0.25 -12.47 21.17
C SER A 87 1.58 -12.62 20.44
N LEU A 88 2.29 -13.75 20.59
CA LEU A 88 3.61 -13.98 19.98
C LEU A 88 3.60 -13.73 18.46
N ARG A 89 2.53 -14.17 17.80
CA ARG A 89 2.31 -13.93 16.36
C ARG A 89 2.46 -12.45 15.99
N ASP A 90 1.87 -11.56 16.79
CA ASP A 90 1.85 -10.11 16.53
C ASP A 90 3.18 -9.42 16.81
N TYR A 91 4.06 -10.04 17.59
CA TYR A 91 5.40 -9.53 17.86
C TYR A 91 6.45 -10.09 16.89
N LEU A 92 6.22 -11.31 16.38
CA LEU A 92 7.19 -12.05 15.57
C LEU A 92 6.92 -11.97 14.07
N LEU A 93 5.65 -11.87 13.65
CA LEU A 93 5.31 -11.83 12.23
C LEU A 93 5.11 -10.38 11.78
N PRO A 94 5.93 -9.89 10.83
CA PRO A 94 5.69 -8.59 10.23
C PRO A 94 4.41 -8.64 9.37
N GLU A 95 3.53 -7.65 9.53
CA GLU A 95 2.41 -7.47 8.61
C GLU A 95 2.93 -6.99 7.25
N ASN A 96 2.81 -7.84 6.22
CA ASN A 96 3.17 -7.49 4.85
C ASN A 96 2.01 -6.76 4.18
N SER A 97 1.94 -5.44 4.34
CA SER A 97 0.94 -4.59 3.65
C SER A 97 1.00 -4.72 2.13
N GLY A 98 2.17 -5.07 1.58
CA GLY A 98 2.37 -5.36 0.16
C GLY A 98 1.54 -6.53 -0.36
N VAL A 99 1.28 -7.54 0.48
CA VAL A 99 0.44 -8.69 0.08
C VAL A 99 -0.99 -8.23 -0.14
N ARG A 100 -1.57 -7.49 0.82
CA ARG A 100 -2.94 -6.96 0.69
C ARG A 100 -3.08 -6.07 -0.54
N LYS A 101 -2.10 -5.20 -0.79
CA LYS A 101 -2.09 -4.34 -1.98
C LYS A 101 -2.00 -5.15 -3.27
N ALA A 102 -1.11 -6.13 -3.34
CA ALA A 102 -0.97 -7.00 -4.51
C ALA A 102 -2.26 -7.77 -4.82
N PHE A 103 -2.99 -8.23 -3.80
CA PHE A 103 -4.31 -8.84 -3.99
C PHE A 103 -5.34 -7.86 -4.56
N GLN A 104 -5.38 -6.62 -4.05
CA GLN A 104 -6.28 -5.58 -4.58
C GLN A 104 -5.97 -5.23 -6.04
N ASP A 105 -4.68 -5.06 -6.35
CA ASP A 105 -4.21 -4.77 -7.70
C ASP A 105 -4.54 -5.93 -8.66
N MET A 106 -4.35 -7.18 -8.20
CA MET A 106 -4.69 -8.38 -8.98
C MET A 106 -6.21 -8.53 -9.21
N GLU A 107 -7.03 -8.25 -8.19
CA GLU A 107 -8.49 -8.33 -8.31
C GLU A 107 -9.03 -7.29 -9.31
N ALA A 108 -8.46 -6.07 -9.30
CA ALA A 108 -8.77 -5.05 -10.30
C ALA A 108 -8.40 -5.51 -11.71
N ALA A 109 -7.20 -6.07 -11.91
CA ALA A 109 -6.75 -6.57 -13.20
C ALA A 109 -7.61 -7.75 -13.71
N LEU A 110 -8.03 -8.67 -12.84
CA LEU A 110 -8.93 -9.77 -13.21
C LEU A 110 -10.30 -9.27 -13.65
N ARG A 111 -10.83 -8.26 -12.95
CA ARG A 111 -12.11 -7.64 -13.32
C ARG A 111 -12.01 -6.98 -14.70
N GLU A 112 -10.95 -6.25 -14.96
CA GLU A 112 -10.69 -5.60 -16.24
C GLU A 112 -10.56 -6.63 -17.37
N ASN A 113 -9.75 -7.67 -17.18
CA ASN A 113 -9.61 -8.75 -18.15
C ASN A 113 -10.95 -9.42 -18.48
N ARG A 114 -11.82 -9.60 -17.50
CA ARG A 114 -13.16 -10.17 -17.73
C ARG A 114 -14.02 -9.26 -18.60
N MET A 115 -13.96 -7.94 -18.41
CA MET A 115 -14.69 -7.00 -19.27
C MET A 115 -14.13 -7.01 -20.69
N THR A 116 -12.80 -7.03 -20.85
CA THR A 116 -12.15 -7.09 -22.17
C THR A 116 -12.49 -8.38 -22.90
N LEU A 117 -12.48 -9.53 -22.21
CA LEU A 117 -12.88 -10.81 -22.79
C LEU A 117 -14.34 -10.79 -23.29
N GLU A 118 -15.24 -10.17 -22.53
CA GLU A 118 -16.64 -10.04 -22.96
C GLU A 118 -16.79 -9.12 -24.16
N ALA A 119 -16.07 -7.99 -24.21
CA ALA A 119 -16.05 -7.10 -25.37
C ALA A 119 -15.51 -7.80 -26.63
N ILE A 120 -14.46 -8.61 -26.49
CA ILE A 120 -13.92 -9.43 -27.59
C ILE A 120 -14.96 -10.45 -28.04
N ARG A 121 -15.64 -11.12 -27.11
CA ARG A 121 -16.67 -12.13 -27.41
C ARG A 121 -17.82 -11.54 -28.22
N VAL A 122 -18.32 -10.36 -27.83
CA VAL A 122 -19.36 -9.63 -28.57
C VAL A 122 -18.87 -9.25 -29.95
N THR A 123 -17.66 -8.68 -30.06
CA THR A 123 -17.07 -8.28 -31.34
C THR A 123 -16.86 -9.47 -32.29
N GLN A 124 -16.51 -10.65 -31.75
CA GLN A 124 -16.41 -11.89 -32.52
C GLN A 124 -17.78 -12.33 -33.03
N SER A 125 -18.80 -12.33 -32.18
CA SER A 125 -20.18 -12.65 -32.55
C SER A 125 -20.70 -11.74 -33.67
N ASP A 126 -20.47 -10.43 -33.56
CA ASP A 126 -20.91 -9.45 -34.57
C ASP A 126 -20.22 -9.71 -35.92
N ARG A 127 -18.92 -9.96 -35.91
CA ARG A 127 -18.15 -10.30 -37.12
C ARG A 127 -18.68 -11.56 -37.78
N ASP A 128 -19.00 -12.59 -37.00
CA ASP A 128 -19.51 -13.84 -37.54
C ASP A 128 -20.91 -13.63 -38.13
N LEU A 129 -21.76 -12.84 -37.50
CA LEU A 129 -23.04 -12.43 -38.08
C LEU A 129 -22.87 -11.71 -39.43
N PHE A 130 -21.94 -10.75 -39.51
CA PHE A 130 -21.63 -10.06 -40.76
C PHE A 130 -21.15 -11.01 -41.86
N LYS A 131 -20.26 -11.97 -41.52
CA LYS A 131 -19.80 -12.98 -42.47
C LYS A 131 -20.94 -13.83 -43.01
N HIS A 132 -21.86 -14.25 -42.15
CA HIS A 132 -23.03 -15.04 -42.57
C HIS A 132 -23.93 -14.23 -43.51
N LEU A 133 -24.23 -12.97 -43.16
CA LEU A 133 -25.06 -12.10 -43.99
C LEU A 133 -24.46 -11.87 -45.38
N ILE A 134 -23.14 -11.66 -45.47
CA ILE A 134 -22.44 -11.52 -46.76
C ILE A 134 -22.53 -12.82 -47.58
N SER A 135 -22.35 -13.98 -46.95
CA SER A 135 -22.47 -15.28 -47.60
C SER A 135 -23.87 -15.50 -48.18
N GLU A 136 -24.92 -15.24 -47.38
CA GLU A 136 -26.30 -15.36 -47.84
C GLU A 136 -26.64 -14.38 -48.96
N ALA A 137 -26.23 -13.12 -48.85
CA ALA A 137 -26.46 -12.12 -49.90
C ALA A 137 -25.75 -12.51 -51.21
N THR A 138 -24.51 -13.02 -51.12
CA THR A 138 -23.75 -13.50 -52.29
C THR A 138 -24.44 -14.69 -52.95
N ASN A 139 -24.91 -15.65 -52.15
CA ASN A 139 -25.65 -16.81 -52.64
C ASN A 139 -26.98 -16.41 -53.29
N TYR A 140 -27.69 -15.44 -52.71
CA TYR A 140 -28.95 -14.91 -53.25
C TYR A 140 -28.72 -14.26 -54.63
N VAL A 141 -27.72 -13.38 -54.75
CA VAL A 141 -27.37 -12.73 -56.02
C VAL A 141 -26.96 -13.75 -57.09
N ALA A 142 -26.17 -14.76 -56.72
CA ALA A 142 -25.78 -15.83 -57.64
C ALA A 142 -27.01 -16.65 -58.12
N ALA A 143 -27.93 -16.97 -57.21
CA ALA A 143 -29.17 -17.67 -57.55
C ALA A 143 -30.09 -16.83 -58.46
N ASP A 144 -30.19 -15.53 -58.21
CA ASP A 144 -30.98 -14.61 -59.02
C ASP A 144 -30.41 -14.47 -60.44
N TYR A 145 -29.08 -14.33 -60.56
CA TYR A 145 -28.39 -14.34 -61.84
C TYR A 145 -28.66 -15.63 -62.64
N MET A 146 -28.59 -16.80 -61.99
CA MET A 146 -28.88 -18.09 -62.63
C MET A 146 -30.33 -18.20 -63.10
N ARG A 147 -31.31 -17.69 -62.32
CA ARG A 147 -32.72 -17.64 -62.72
C ARG A 147 -32.95 -16.72 -63.93
N HIS A 148 -32.34 -15.55 -63.94
CA HIS A 148 -32.41 -14.63 -65.07
C HIS A 148 -31.76 -15.22 -66.33
N ALA A 149 -30.65 -15.94 -66.21
CA ALA A 149 -30.03 -16.64 -67.32
C ALA A 149 -30.88 -17.81 -67.86
N THR A 150 -31.52 -18.60 -66.99
CA THR A 150 -32.39 -19.71 -67.43
C THR A 150 -33.68 -19.22 -68.09
N SER A 151 -34.29 -18.16 -67.55
CA SER A 151 -35.47 -17.53 -68.16
C SER A 151 -35.17 -16.93 -69.52
N ALA A 152 -34.02 -16.27 -69.70
CA ALA A 152 -33.57 -15.77 -71.01
C ALA A 152 -33.28 -16.90 -72.01
N GLY A 153 -32.65 -17.99 -71.57
CA GLY A 153 -32.38 -19.16 -72.43
C GLY A 153 -33.65 -19.89 -72.89
N CYS A 154 -34.68 -19.97 -72.04
CA CYS A 154 -35.94 -20.63 -72.37
C CYS A 154 -36.77 -19.87 -73.42
N ILE A 155 -36.62 -18.54 -73.50
CA ILE A 155 -37.26 -17.71 -74.53
C ILE A 155 -36.59 -17.95 -75.91
N SER A 156 -35.29 -18.22 -75.94
CA SER A 156 -34.54 -18.43 -77.19
C SER A 156 -34.74 -19.81 -77.84
N ILE A 157 -35.28 -20.81 -77.13
CA ILE A 157 -35.49 -22.18 -77.65
C ILE A 157 -36.92 -22.35 -78.24
N ARG A 158 -37.73 -21.28 -78.26
CA ARG A 158 -39.13 -21.31 -78.71
C ARG A 158 -39.38 -20.70 -80.10
N HIS A 159 -38.39 -20.69 -80.99
CA HIS A 159 -38.55 -20.35 -82.41
C HIS A 159 -38.10 -21.49 -83.31
#